data_AF-A0A9W6L6P8-F1
#
_entry.id   AF-A0A9W6L6P8-F1
#
_cell.length_a   1.000
_cell.length_b   1.000
_cell.length_c   1.000
_cell.angle_alpha   90.00
_cell.angle_beta   90.00
_cell.angle_gamma   90.00
#
_symmetry.space_group_name_H-M   'P 1'
#
loop_
_entity.id
_entity.type
_entity.pdbx_description
1 polymer ?
#
loop_
_entity_poly.entity_id
_entity_poly.type
_entity_poly.pdbx_seq_one_letter_code
_entity_poly.pdbx_strand_id
1 'polypeptide(L)'
;MSALVGRAGRQNPTLSRSSLGELAKVEGGWSGDRRLVSASLDGMLDDETLDELKDPDPFVERLLSDEQRALAGELLLPLHAVELLGPIKARKWDPDDDGDVAAELWEVDEDVRFLEVSIRVADDPEGALKDLEQRVRKGGLQIDPMQNTKTTTVLRHLAERDGR
;
A
#
# COMPACT_ATOMS: atom_id res chain seq x y z
N MET A 1 -22.00 41.10 35.86
CA MET A 1 -22.54 40.65 34.57
C MET A 1 -21.61 39.59 34.03
N SER A 2 -22.00 38.32 34.18
CA SER A 2 -21.33 37.15 33.57
C SER A 2 -22.01 36.82 32.24
N ALA A 3 -21.21 36.52 31.22
CA ALA A 3 -21.56 35.66 30.09
C ALA A 3 -20.23 35.20 29.45
N LEU A 4 -19.82 33.96 29.66
CA LEU A 4 -20.15 32.75 28.88
C LEU A 4 -19.37 32.63 27.56
N VAL A 5 -18.28 31.87 27.68
CA VAL A 5 -17.74 30.83 26.79
C VAL A 5 -18.60 30.53 25.55
N GLY A 6 -17.97 30.64 24.38
CA GLY A 6 -18.37 29.95 23.15
C GLY A 6 -17.16 29.23 22.55
N ARG A 7 -16.89 28.00 22.99
CA ARG A 7 -15.99 27.08 22.29
C ARG A 7 -16.66 26.72 20.96
N ALA A 8 -16.10 27.20 19.85
CA ALA A 8 -16.40 26.66 18.53
C ALA A 8 -15.85 25.22 18.50
N GLY A 9 -16.74 24.25 18.68
CA GLY A 9 -16.43 22.86 18.38
C GLY A 9 -16.12 22.75 16.89
N ARG A 10 -14.89 22.34 16.56
CA ARG A 10 -14.63 21.74 15.25
C ARG A 10 -15.51 20.51 15.17
N GLN A 11 -16.57 20.58 14.39
CA GLN A 11 -17.31 19.39 13.99
C GLN A 11 -16.36 18.62 13.07
N ASN A 12 -15.81 17.50 13.55
CA ASN A 12 -15.21 16.52 12.65
C ASN A 12 -16.33 16.03 11.75
N PRO A 13 -16.27 16.26 10.42
CA PRO A 13 -17.26 15.70 9.52
C PRO A 13 -17.14 14.18 9.64
N THR A 14 -18.20 13.54 10.14
CA THR A 14 -18.34 12.10 10.07
C THR A 14 -18.45 11.76 8.59
N LEU A 15 -17.34 11.31 8.00
CA LEU A 15 -17.30 10.85 6.61
C LEU A 15 -18.35 9.75 6.45
N SER A 16 -19.22 9.88 5.47
CA SER A 16 -20.20 8.85 5.17
C SER A 16 -19.49 7.69 4.45
N ARG A 17 -19.98 6.46 4.65
CA ARG A 17 -19.50 5.27 3.92
C ARG A 17 -19.44 5.47 2.40
N SER A 18 -20.32 6.30 1.85
CA SER A 18 -20.34 6.64 0.42
C SER A 18 -19.12 7.45 -0.03
N SER A 19 -18.62 8.40 0.78
CA SER A 19 -17.50 9.25 0.39
C SER A 19 -16.16 8.51 0.45
N LEU A 20 -16.02 7.54 1.37
CA LEU A 20 -14.84 6.67 1.41
C LEU A 20 -14.76 5.75 0.19
N GLY A 21 -15.89 5.25 -0.31
CA GLY A 21 -15.93 4.42 -1.52
C GLY A 21 -15.52 5.16 -2.80
N GLU A 22 -15.64 6.49 -2.83
CA GLU A 22 -15.18 7.32 -3.95
C GLU A 22 -13.67 7.64 -3.88
N LEU A 23 -13.10 7.61 -2.67
CA LEU A 23 -11.68 7.93 -2.43
C LEU A 23 -10.80 6.67 -2.45
N ALA A 24 -11.30 5.55 -1.93
CA ALA A 24 -10.57 4.31 -1.86
C ALA A 24 -10.54 3.63 -3.23
N LYS A 25 -9.37 3.15 -3.61
CA LYS A 25 -9.18 2.35 -4.81
C LYS A 25 -9.38 0.88 -4.47
N VAL A 26 -10.21 0.18 -5.25
CA VAL A 26 -10.38 -1.27 -5.14
C VAL A 26 -9.85 -1.92 -6.42
N GLU A 27 -8.93 -2.85 -6.28
CA GLU A 27 -8.29 -3.54 -7.41
C GLU A 27 -8.21 -5.04 -7.17
N GLY A 28 -8.35 -5.80 -8.26
CA GLY A 28 -7.97 -7.20 -8.28
C GLY A 28 -6.50 -7.35 -8.69
N GLY A 29 -5.79 -8.25 -8.01
CA GLY A 29 -4.40 -8.60 -8.31
C GLY A 29 -4.28 -10.06 -8.74
N TRP A 30 -3.55 -10.29 -9.84
CA TRP A 30 -3.24 -11.62 -10.37
C TRP A 30 -1.73 -11.82 -10.40
N SER A 31 -1.25 -12.92 -9.81
CA SER A 31 0.17 -13.30 -9.82
C SER A 31 0.28 -14.81 -9.71
N GLY A 32 0.84 -15.46 -10.74
CA GLY A 32 0.76 -16.91 -10.90
C GLY A 32 -0.68 -17.41 -10.75
N ASP A 33 -0.90 -18.36 -9.84
CA ASP A 33 -2.22 -18.90 -9.54
C ASP A 33 -3.00 -18.10 -8.47
N ARG A 34 -2.45 -17.00 -7.95
CA ARG A 34 -3.10 -16.20 -6.91
C ARG A 34 -4.01 -15.14 -7.51
N ARG A 35 -5.18 -15.00 -6.89
CA ARG A 35 -6.16 -13.95 -7.15
C ARG A 35 -6.49 -13.29 -5.83
N LEU A 36 -6.29 -12.00 -5.73
CA LEU A 36 -6.56 -11.21 -4.53
C LEU A 36 -7.36 -9.98 -4.88
N VAL A 37 -8.14 -9.48 -3.92
CA VAL A 37 -8.75 -8.16 -4.00
C VAL A 37 -8.08 -7.31 -2.93
N SER A 38 -7.72 -6.11 -3.29
CA SER A 38 -7.11 -5.12 -2.40
C SER A 38 -7.93 -3.85 -2.41
N ALA A 39 -7.94 -3.17 -1.27
CA ALA A 39 -8.45 -1.81 -1.14
C ALA A 39 -7.29 -0.94 -0.61
N SER A 40 -7.05 0.20 -1.25
CA SER A 40 -6.03 1.15 -0.82
C SER A 40 -6.59 2.56 -0.79
N LEU A 41 -6.03 3.38 0.09
CA LEU A 41 -6.28 4.81 0.13
C LEU A 41 -4.94 5.50 0.38
N ASP A 42 -4.41 6.11 -0.67
CA ASP A 42 -3.11 6.76 -0.64
C ASP A 42 -3.27 8.20 -0.11
N GLY A 43 -2.28 8.66 0.64
CA GLY A 43 -2.23 10.00 1.20
C GLY A 43 -0.79 10.53 1.19
N MET A 44 -0.65 11.85 1.16
CA MET A 44 0.64 12.50 1.35
C MET A 44 0.88 12.71 2.84
N LEU A 45 2.11 12.50 3.30
CA LEU A 45 2.50 12.84 4.67
C LEU A 45 2.65 14.36 4.77
N ASP A 46 1.97 14.96 5.75
CA ASP A 46 2.19 16.35 6.12
C ASP A 46 3.34 16.51 7.11
N ASP A 47 3.69 17.75 7.44
CA ASP A 47 4.81 18.05 8.33
C ASP A 47 4.62 17.44 9.73
N GLU A 48 3.39 17.45 10.26
CA GLU A 48 3.06 16.85 11.57
C GLU A 48 3.27 15.33 11.54
N THR A 49 2.84 14.67 10.47
CA THR A 49 3.02 13.23 10.27
C THR A 49 4.49 12.86 10.10
N LEU A 50 5.26 13.67 9.37
CA LEU A 50 6.71 13.49 9.21
C LEU A 50 7.46 13.66 10.53
N ASP A 51 6.99 14.53 11.43
CA ASP A 51 7.58 14.69 12.76
C ASP A 51 7.24 13.52 13.67
N GLU A 52 6.01 12.99 13.66
CA GLU A 52 5.65 11.76 14.37
C GLU A 52 6.50 10.57 13.87
N LEU A 53 6.75 10.44 12.57
CA LEU A 53 7.58 9.37 12.00
C LEU A 53 9.04 9.41 12.47
N LYS A 54 9.54 10.58 12.90
CA LYS A 54 10.91 10.74 13.44
C LYS A 54 10.99 10.41 14.94
N ASP A 55 9.85 10.25 15.62
CA ASP A 55 9.83 9.85 17.02
C ASP A 55 10.43 8.43 17.17
N PRO A 56 11.23 8.15 18.22
CA PRO A 56 11.72 6.81 18.49
C PRO A 56 10.62 5.75 18.72
N ASP A 57 9.42 6.18 19.10
CA ASP A 57 8.25 5.31 19.34
C ASP A 57 6.99 5.91 18.67
N PRO A 58 6.91 5.87 17.31
CA PRO A 58 5.86 6.54 16.57
C PRO A 58 4.51 5.84 16.79
N PHE A 59 3.47 6.63 17.03
CA PHE A 59 2.12 6.11 17.15
C PHE A 59 1.48 5.95 15.76
N VAL A 60 1.40 4.70 15.27
CA VAL A 60 0.94 4.36 13.90
C VAL A 60 -0.40 5.02 13.53
N GLU A 61 -1.35 5.12 14.46
CA GLU A 61 -2.65 5.76 14.19
C GLU A 61 -2.52 7.25 13.81
N ARG A 62 -1.49 7.96 14.29
CA ARG A 62 -1.21 9.35 13.92
C ARG A 62 -0.53 9.50 12.58
N LEU A 63 0.05 8.41 12.06
CA LEU A 63 0.64 8.40 10.72
C LEU A 63 -0.42 8.31 9.60
N LEU A 64 -1.68 8.10 9.97
CA LEU A 64 -2.80 7.92 9.05
C LEU A 64 -3.70 9.15 9.04
N SER A 65 -4.25 9.49 7.88
CA SER A 65 -5.29 10.51 7.75
C SER A 65 -6.60 10.05 8.42
N ASP A 66 -7.54 10.98 8.64
CA ASP A 66 -8.87 10.65 9.15
C ASP A 66 -9.60 9.65 8.23
N GLU A 67 -9.46 9.80 6.92
CA GLU A 67 -10.03 8.91 5.92
C GLU A 67 -9.39 7.51 5.98
N GLN A 68 -8.06 7.43 6.14
CA GLN A 68 -7.35 6.15 6.25
C GLN A 68 -7.72 5.42 7.54
N ARG A 69 -7.86 6.13 8.66
CA ARG A 69 -8.36 5.57 9.93
C ARG A 69 -9.81 5.07 9.78
N ALA A 70 -10.66 5.82 9.08
CA ALA A 70 -12.03 5.40 8.82
C ALA A 70 -12.09 4.14 7.94
N LEU A 71 -11.26 4.06 6.89
CA LEU A 71 -11.14 2.87 6.05
C LEU A 71 -10.66 1.66 6.86
N ALA A 72 -9.63 1.83 7.69
CA ALA A 72 -9.15 0.77 8.58
C ALA A 72 -10.24 0.28 9.55
N GLY A 73 -11.07 1.20 10.07
CA GLY A 73 -12.22 0.88 10.90
C GLY A 73 -13.28 0.04 10.18
N GLU A 74 -13.61 0.37 8.92
CA GLU A 74 -14.53 -0.43 8.10
C GLU A 74 -13.96 -1.82 7.78
N LEU A 75 -12.64 -1.93 7.65
CA LEU A 75 -11.93 -3.20 7.46
C LEU A 75 -11.64 -3.96 8.77
N LEU A 76 -12.10 -3.45 9.91
CA LEU A 76 -11.89 -4.02 11.25
C LEU A 76 -10.40 -4.24 11.59
N LEU A 77 -9.52 -3.37 11.08
CA LEU A 77 -8.08 -3.44 11.34
C LEU A 77 -7.76 -2.84 12.72
N PRO A 78 -7.13 -3.61 13.64
CA PRO A 78 -6.77 -3.11 14.97
C PRO A 78 -5.50 -2.27 14.89
N LEU A 79 -5.60 -1.00 14.49
CA LEU A 79 -4.44 -0.11 14.28
C LEU A 79 -3.52 0.01 15.51
N HIS A 80 -4.06 0.00 16.72
CA HIS A 80 -3.30 -0.02 17.98
C HIS A 80 -2.38 -1.24 18.16
N ALA A 81 -2.59 -2.32 17.40
CA ALA A 81 -1.79 -3.54 17.41
C ALA A 81 -0.90 -3.66 16.16
N VAL A 82 -0.87 -2.63 15.32
CA VAL A 82 0.01 -2.55 14.15
C VAL A 82 1.28 -1.85 14.56
N GLU A 83 2.40 -2.35 14.06
CA GLU A 83 3.72 -1.79 14.30
C GLU A 83 4.35 -1.37 12.98
N LEU A 84 5.14 -0.31 13.01
CA LEU A 84 5.89 0.14 11.86
C LEU A 84 7.07 -0.81 11.62
N LEU A 85 7.07 -1.48 10.48
CA LEU A 85 8.25 -2.22 10.01
C LEU A 85 9.15 -1.30 9.20
N GLY A 86 10.46 -1.51 9.34
CA GLY A 86 11.51 -0.60 8.90
C GLY A 86 11.39 -0.11 7.44
N PRO A 87 12.10 0.98 7.10
CA PRO A 87 11.95 1.61 5.80
C PRO A 87 12.38 0.65 4.69
N ILE A 88 11.68 0.77 3.57
CA ILE A 88 11.96 0.06 2.33
C ILE A 88 12.37 1.06 1.28
N LYS A 89 13.29 0.68 0.40
CA LYS A 89 13.61 1.49 -0.76
C LYS A 89 12.95 0.87 -1.98
N ALA A 90 12.04 1.62 -2.60
CA ALA A 90 11.42 1.24 -3.86
C ALA A 90 11.78 2.25 -4.95
N ARG A 91 12.02 1.76 -6.17
CA ARG A 91 12.12 2.58 -7.37
C ARG A 91 11.08 2.11 -8.36
N LYS A 92 10.18 3.02 -8.73
CA LYS A 92 9.10 2.75 -9.67
C LYS A 92 9.38 3.38 -11.03
N TRP A 93 9.11 2.63 -12.07
CA TRP A 93 9.03 3.07 -13.45
C TRP A 93 7.59 2.85 -13.90
N ASP A 94 6.84 3.93 -13.98
CA ASP A 94 5.52 3.90 -14.58
C ASP A 94 5.63 3.91 -16.11
N PRO A 95 4.69 3.27 -16.82
CA PRO A 95 4.67 3.39 -18.27
C PRO A 95 4.40 4.84 -18.69
N ASP A 96 5.01 5.25 -19.80
CA ASP A 96 4.61 6.47 -20.52
C ASP A 96 3.20 6.28 -21.12
N ASP A 97 2.60 7.34 -21.68
CA ASP A 97 1.23 7.33 -22.23
C ASP A 97 0.98 6.22 -23.28
N ASP A 98 2.04 5.71 -23.92
CA ASP A 98 2.00 4.63 -24.92
C ASP A 98 2.31 3.22 -24.35
N GLY A 99 2.55 3.10 -23.04
CA GLY A 99 3.00 1.86 -22.40
C GLY A 99 1.95 1.22 -21.49
N ASP A 100 1.93 -0.12 -21.47
CA ASP A 100 1.07 -0.89 -20.55
C ASP A 100 1.81 -1.45 -19.33
N VAL A 101 3.15 -1.40 -19.34
CA VAL A 101 4.01 -2.11 -18.38
C VAL A 101 4.61 -1.16 -17.37
N ALA A 102 4.27 -1.37 -16.10
CA ALA A 102 4.96 -0.79 -14.97
C ALA A 102 6.03 -1.75 -14.45
N ALA A 103 7.08 -1.18 -13.87
CA ALA A 103 8.10 -1.95 -13.16
C ALA A 103 8.42 -1.27 -11.82
N GLU A 104 8.70 -2.06 -10.79
CA GLU A 104 9.06 -1.55 -9.48
C GLU A 104 10.17 -2.42 -8.87
N LEU A 105 11.34 -1.82 -8.62
CA LEU A 105 12.45 -2.47 -7.94
C LEU A 105 12.35 -2.21 -6.45
N TRP A 106 12.29 -3.29 -5.67
CA TRP A 106 12.29 -3.27 -4.22
C TRP A 106 13.67 -3.69 -3.71
N GLU A 107 14.28 -2.85 -2.88
CA GLU A 107 15.56 -3.08 -2.23
C GLU A 107 15.34 -2.93 -0.71
N VAL A 108 15.20 -4.05 0.00
CA VAL A 108 14.98 -4.04 1.46
C VAL A 108 16.32 -4.08 2.19
N ASP A 109 17.14 -5.08 1.86
CA ASP A 109 18.52 -5.26 2.34
C ASP A 109 19.28 -6.23 1.41
N GLU A 110 20.35 -6.86 1.90
CA GLU A 110 21.18 -7.79 1.12
C GLU A 110 20.47 -9.10 0.76
N ASP A 111 19.45 -9.50 1.52
CA ASP A 111 18.74 -10.75 1.35
C ASP A 111 17.48 -10.61 0.49
N VAL A 112 16.81 -9.45 0.55
CA VAL A 112 15.57 -9.20 -0.20
C VAL A 112 15.72 -8.06 -1.20
N ARG A 113 15.83 -8.46 -2.47
CA ARG A 113 15.84 -7.58 -3.63
C ARG A 113 15.13 -8.22 -4.82
N PHE A 114 14.07 -7.59 -5.32
CA PHE A 114 13.30 -8.13 -6.45
C PHE A 114 12.70 -7.03 -7.32
N LEU A 115 12.43 -7.37 -8.58
CA LEU A 115 11.75 -6.52 -9.56
C LEU A 115 10.34 -7.04 -9.78
N GLU A 116 9.34 -6.23 -9.44
CA GLU A 116 7.97 -6.45 -9.86
C GLU A 116 7.77 -5.88 -11.27
N VAL A 117 7.10 -6.62 -12.13
CA VAL A 117 6.66 -6.16 -13.45
C VAL A 117 5.16 -6.40 -13.52
N SER A 118 4.39 -5.37 -13.83
CA SER A 118 2.94 -5.44 -13.82
C SER A 118 2.33 -4.67 -14.99
N ILE A 119 1.09 -5.02 -15.30
CA ILE A 119 0.25 -4.35 -16.29
C ILE A 119 -1.12 -4.10 -15.66
N ARG A 120 -1.81 -3.04 -16.09
CA ARG A 120 -3.21 -2.82 -15.71
C ARG A 120 -4.09 -3.22 -16.89
N VAL A 121 -5.10 -4.02 -16.62
CA VAL A 121 -6.04 -4.48 -17.64
C VAL A 121 -7.47 -4.38 -17.13
N ALA A 122 -8.38 -3.97 -18.00
CA ALA A 122 -9.81 -3.91 -17.70
C ALA A 122 -10.48 -5.28 -17.88
N ASP A 123 -10.06 -6.02 -18.92
CA ASP A 123 -10.65 -7.29 -19.34
C ASP A 123 -9.57 -8.38 -19.45
N ASP A 124 -9.98 -9.63 -19.21
CA ASP A 124 -9.13 -10.85 -19.31
C ASP A 124 -7.78 -10.78 -18.56
N PRO A 125 -7.78 -10.63 -17.22
CA PRO A 125 -6.53 -10.61 -16.44
C PRO A 125 -5.72 -11.90 -16.53
N GLU A 126 -6.36 -13.05 -16.80
CA GLU A 126 -5.66 -14.33 -16.92
C GLU A 126 -4.90 -14.46 -18.25
N GLY A 127 -5.51 -14.04 -19.37
CA GLY A 127 -4.82 -13.96 -20.66
C GLY A 127 -3.66 -12.98 -20.60
N ALA A 128 -3.91 -11.79 -20.05
CA ALA A 128 -2.91 -10.74 -19.91
C ALA A 128 -1.70 -11.17 -19.05
N LEU A 129 -1.94 -11.90 -17.94
CA LEU A 129 -0.86 -12.45 -17.12
C LEU A 129 0.00 -13.46 -17.91
N LYS A 130 -0.63 -14.39 -18.64
CA LYS A 130 0.10 -15.38 -19.45
C LYS A 130 0.97 -14.71 -20.50
N ASP A 131 0.45 -13.68 -21.16
CA ASP A 131 1.17 -12.92 -22.18
C ASP A 131 2.33 -12.13 -21.56
N LEU A 132 2.13 -11.50 -20.40
CA LEU A 132 3.18 -10.82 -19.67
C LEU A 132 4.30 -11.77 -19.26
N GLU A 133 3.97 -12.93 -18.70
CA GLU A 133 4.99 -13.92 -18.32
C GLU A 133 5.80 -14.41 -19.53
N GLN A 134 5.14 -14.63 -20.68
CA GLN A 134 5.84 -15.00 -21.91
C GLN A 134 6.79 -13.89 -22.37
N ARG A 135 6.36 -12.62 -22.32
CA ARG A 135 7.20 -11.46 -22.66
C ARG A 135 8.42 -11.37 -21.74
N VAL A 136 8.22 -11.52 -20.43
CA VAL A 136 9.29 -11.51 -19.41
C VAL A 136 10.31 -12.62 -19.69
N ARG A 137 9.85 -13.86 -19.93
CA ARG A 137 10.73 -15.00 -20.28
C ARG A 137 11.48 -14.76 -21.59
N LYS A 138 10.81 -14.23 -22.62
CA LYS A 138 11.44 -13.89 -23.91
C LYS A 138 12.49 -12.78 -23.76
N GLY A 139 12.30 -11.88 -22.80
CA GLY A 139 13.28 -10.86 -22.40
C GLY A 139 14.48 -11.41 -21.62
N GLY A 140 14.54 -12.71 -21.33
CA GLY A 140 15.63 -13.35 -20.60
C GLY A 140 15.54 -13.22 -19.08
N LEU A 141 14.41 -12.73 -18.56
CA LEU A 141 14.18 -12.61 -17.12
C LEU A 141 13.61 -13.91 -16.54
N GLN A 142 14.04 -14.23 -15.33
CA GLN A 142 13.51 -15.33 -14.54
C GLN A 142 12.31 -14.86 -13.73
N ILE A 143 11.27 -15.68 -13.68
CA ILE A 143 10.07 -15.43 -12.89
C ILE A 143 10.21 -16.20 -11.58
N ASP A 144 9.98 -15.55 -10.44
CA ASP A 144 9.95 -16.20 -9.13
C ASP A 144 8.89 -17.31 -9.12
N PRO A 145 9.24 -18.58 -8.86
CA PRO A 145 8.25 -19.66 -8.82
C PRO A 145 7.22 -19.50 -7.69
N MET A 146 7.50 -18.73 -6.64
CA MET A 146 6.59 -18.56 -5.51
C MET A 146 5.48 -17.54 -5.76
N GLN A 147 5.72 -16.55 -6.63
CA GLN A 147 4.74 -15.53 -7.01
C GLN A 147 4.00 -14.94 -5.79
N ASN A 148 4.75 -14.66 -4.71
CA ASN A 148 4.19 -13.98 -3.54
C ASN A 148 3.93 -12.51 -3.89
N THR A 149 2.96 -11.88 -3.23
CA THR A 149 2.80 -10.43 -3.34
C THR A 149 4.04 -9.73 -2.76
N LYS A 150 4.41 -8.57 -3.33
CA LYS A 150 5.49 -7.73 -2.79
C LYS A 150 5.35 -7.49 -1.30
N THR A 151 4.15 -7.12 -0.86
CA THR A 151 3.84 -6.82 0.54
C THR A 151 4.06 -8.04 1.44
N THR A 152 3.58 -9.23 1.04
CA THR A 152 3.82 -10.47 1.81
C THR A 152 5.30 -10.79 1.90
N THR A 153 6.05 -10.69 0.80
CA THR A 153 7.49 -10.98 0.76
C THR A 153 8.25 -10.06 1.71
N VAL A 154 7.99 -8.76 1.63
CA VAL A 154 8.70 -7.73 2.40
C VAL A 154 8.32 -7.75 3.87
N LEU A 155 7.03 -7.79 4.21
CA LEU A 155 6.59 -7.76 5.61
C LEU A 155 7.04 -9.01 6.37
N ARG A 156 6.99 -10.19 5.74
CA ARG A 156 7.48 -11.43 6.36
C ARG A 156 8.97 -11.33 6.66
N HIS A 157 9.77 -10.86 5.69
CA HIS A 157 11.21 -10.69 5.87
C HIS A 157 11.53 -9.71 7.00
N LEU A 158 10.86 -8.56 7.04
CA LEU A 158 11.09 -7.55 8.08
C LEU A 158 10.68 -8.06 9.47
N ALA A 159 9.56 -8.79 9.58
CA ALA A 159 9.14 -9.39 10.85
C ALA A 159 10.15 -10.44 11.35
N GLU A 160 10.61 -11.34 10.47
CA GLU A 160 11.62 -12.35 10.81
C GLU A 160 12.95 -11.71 11.25
N ARG A 161 13.40 -10.65 10.56
CA ARG A 161 14.62 -9.93 10.89
C ARG A 161 14.57 -9.27 12.27
N ASP A 162 13.42 -8.73 12.64
CA ASP A 162 13.21 -8.08 13.94
C ASP A 162 12.95 -9.10 15.07
N GLY A 163 13.07 -10.41 14.78
CA GLY A 163 12.96 -11.50 15.74
C GLY A 163 11.53 -11.84 16.16
N ARG A 164 10.57 -11.64 15.25
CA ARG A 164 9.13 -11.82 15.50
C ARG A 164 8.56 -13.06 14.83
#